data_AF-E1EYG9-F1
#
_entry.id   AF-E1EYG9-F1
#
_cell.length_a   1.000
_cell.length_b   1.000
_cell.length_c   1.000
_cell.angle_alpha   90.00
_cell.angle_beta   90.00
_cell.angle_gamma   90.00
#
_symmetry.space_group_name_H-M   'P 1'
#
loop_
_entity.id
_entity.type
_entity.pdbx_description
1 polymer ?
#
loop_
_entity_poly.entity_id
_entity_poly.type
_entity_poly.pdbx_seq_one_letter_code
_entity_poly.pdbx_strand_id
1 'polypeptide(L)'
;MFSFEIDAADDCAPEEAPDDGLTNTTDLLQAISPFLSDVTRPDELPEEALDQITMLGGDSALCMLLEERVRFYLKICRRVEAGHLLSRERAMLIRILAKTGRSALLHRGYTDGYIRALQGLPTNDIVIQPDGWNSWFRYAEQGNVECLQSLMDTCAKSRATFTVRLKDDSSGYSFANVTALMIAAMLDYPEICLALLNQEACMVCTGKTTALMIASWCGSLKAARILVDKEKGMKKSRNWTALMEAAHNNNSELVELLAPYESGQKNASGWTAMMIGAVRGHLNVVRILVPYEKQMTNKRGDTAKMVAKQWRHYNIFDFLDDYE
;
A
#
# COMPACT_ATOMS: atom_id res chain seq x y z
N MET A 1 5.37 -70.66 -44.27
CA MET A 1 4.23 -69.79 -44.63
C MET A 1 4.77 -68.37 -44.56
N PHE A 2 4.86 -67.74 -45.72
CA PHE A 2 5.63 -66.53 -46.02
C PHE A 2 5.01 -65.25 -45.44
N SER A 3 5.89 -64.29 -45.14
CA SER A 3 5.70 -62.85 -44.91
C SER A 3 5.19 -62.09 -46.15
N PHE A 4 4.50 -60.96 -45.98
CA PHE A 4 4.49 -59.75 -46.84
C PHE A 4 3.78 -58.62 -46.04
N GLU A 5 4.51 -57.59 -45.60
CA GLU A 5 4.64 -56.21 -46.13
C GLU A 5 3.39 -55.34 -46.05
N ILE A 6 3.52 -54.16 -45.40
CA ILE A 6 3.19 -52.85 -46.01
C ILE A 6 4.23 -51.84 -45.49
N ASP A 7 4.90 -51.20 -46.43
CA ASP A 7 5.85 -50.11 -46.24
C ASP A 7 5.25 -48.78 -46.78
N ALA A 8 5.62 -47.69 -46.12
CA ALA A 8 5.69 -46.28 -46.52
C ALA A 8 4.47 -45.55 -47.16
N ALA A 9 4.03 -44.48 -46.48
CA ALA A 9 3.63 -43.23 -47.13
C ALA A 9 4.03 -42.02 -46.26
N ASP A 10 5.06 -41.33 -46.76
CA ASP A 10 5.43 -39.91 -46.69
C ASP A 10 5.44 -39.10 -45.39
N ASP A 11 6.64 -38.53 -45.19
CA ASP A 11 7.01 -37.38 -44.39
C ASP A 11 6.04 -36.19 -44.57
N CYS A 12 5.40 -35.79 -43.47
CA CYS A 12 5.00 -34.41 -43.26
C CYS A 12 5.60 -33.95 -41.93
N ALA A 13 6.72 -33.24 -42.01
CA ALA A 13 7.22 -32.45 -40.89
C ALA A 13 6.11 -31.49 -40.42
N PRO A 14 5.96 -31.24 -39.11
CA PRO A 14 5.03 -30.24 -38.64
C PRO A 14 5.48 -28.88 -39.19
N GLU A 15 4.61 -28.19 -39.93
CA GLU A 15 4.80 -26.80 -40.31
C GLU A 15 5.07 -25.98 -39.04
N GLU A 16 6.28 -25.42 -38.94
CA GLU A 16 6.58 -24.39 -37.95
C GLU A 16 5.65 -23.21 -38.23
N ALA A 17 4.78 -22.92 -37.26
CA ALA A 17 3.95 -21.72 -37.28
C ALA A 17 4.86 -20.48 -37.42
N PRO A 18 4.44 -19.45 -38.16
CA PRO A 18 5.25 -18.26 -38.34
C PRO A 18 5.55 -17.62 -36.98
N ASP A 19 6.81 -17.25 -36.78
CA ASP A 19 7.29 -16.47 -35.65
C ASP A 19 6.70 -15.05 -35.75
N ASP A 20 5.48 -14.90 -35.24
CA ASP A 20 4.79 -13.63 -35.07
C ASP A 20 5.51 -12.86 -33.95
N GLY A 21 6.55 -12.12 -34.34
CA GLY A 21 7.28 -11.21 -33.45
C GLY A 21 6.32 -10.37 -32.59
N LEU A 22 6.55 -10.40 -31.27
CA LEU A 22 5.74 -9.86 -30.16
C LEU A 22 4.52 -10.71 -29.74
N THR A 23 4.70 -11.95 -29.30
CA THR A 23 3.58 -12.77 -28.81
C THR A 23 3.92 -13.62 -27.57
N ASN A 24 4.35 -13.00 -26.47
CA ASN A 24 4.12 -13.61 -25.16
C ASN A 24 3.57 -12.59 -24.14
N THR A 25 2.65 -13.06 -23.29
CA THR A 25 2.00 -12.28 -22.23
C THR A 25 2.98 -11.60 -21.27
N THR A 26 4.18 -12.16 -21.13
CA THR A 26 5.22 -11.67 -20.23
C THR A 26 5.87 -10.40 -20.78
N ASP A 27 6.08 -10.33 -22.09
CA ASP A 27 6.78 -9.23 -22.76
C ASP A 27 5.95 -7.94 -22.74
N LEU A 28 4.63 -8.01 -22.99
CA LEU A 28 3.76 -6.82 -22.89
C LEU A 28 3.74 -6.27 -21.47
N LEU A 29 3.59 -7.16 -20.49
CA LEU A 29 3.50 -6.73 -19.09
C LEU A 29 4.83 -6.23 -18.55
N GLN A 30 5.94 -6.69 -19.11
CA GLN A 30 7.26 -6.11 -18.87
C GLN A 30 7.40 -4.75 -19.57
N ALA A 31 6.80 -4.56 -20.74
CA ALA A 31 6.77 -3.29 -21.46
C ALA A 31 5.91 -2.23 -20.75
N ILE A 32 4.75 -2.62 -20.20
CA ILE A 32 3.84 -1.67 -19.53
C ILE A 32 4.06 -1.52 -18.02
N SER A 33 4.72 -2.48 -17.35
CA SER A 33 5.01 -2.41 -15.90
C SER A 33 5.70 -1.10 -15.47
N PRO A 34 6.66 -0.54 -16.23
CA PRO A 34 7.24 0.76 -15.92
C PRO A 34 6.22 1.90 -15.87
N PHE A 35 5.15 1.85 -16.66
CA PHE A 35 4.09 2.86 -16.62
C PHE A 35 3.12 2.62 -15.44
N LEU A 36 2.94 1.37 -15.02
CA LEU A 36 2.04 1.03 -13.91
C LEU A 36 2.61 1.40 -12.53
N SER A 37 3.93 1.53 -12.39
CA SER A 37 4.58 1.88 -11.13
C SER A 37 4.35 3.33 -10.72
N ASP A 38 4.27 4.22 -11.71
CA ASP A 38 4.32 5.68 -11.49
C ASP A 38 2.92 6.31 -11.43
N VAL A 39 1.93 5.62 -11.97
CA VAL A 39 0.58 6.16 -12.21
C VAL A 39 -0.39 5.78 -11.09
N THR A 40 -1.17 6.73 -10.55
CA THR A 40 -2.11 6.47 -9.43
C THR A 40 -3.50 6.07 -9.93
N ARG A 41 -3.89 6.50 -11.13
CA ARG A 41 -5.21 6.23 -11.71
C ARG A 41 -5.12 5.71 -13.15
N PRO A 42 -6.00 4.79 -13.59
CA PRO A 42 -6.00 4.29 -14.97
C PRO A 42 -6.13 5.38 -16.05
N ASP A 43 -6.72 6.52 -15.72
CA ASP A 43 -6.85 7.70 -16.58
C ASP A 43 -5.58 8.56 -16.68
N GLU A 44 -4.58 8.28 -15.85
CA GLU A 44 -3.26 8.93 -15.87
C GLU A 44 -2.20 8.10 -16.64
N LEU A 45 -2.62 7.00 -17.30
CA LEU A 45 -1.72 6.18 -18.13
C LEU A 45 -1.20 7.02 -19.31
N PRO A 46 0.11 7.02 -19.58
CA PRO A 46 0.68 7.74 -20.73
C PRO A 46 0.09 7.24 -22.05
N GLU A 47 -0.04 8.13 -23.04
CA GLU A 47 -0.49 7.77 -24.39
C GLU A 47 0.38 6.65 -24.99
N GLU A 48 1.69 6.63 -24.71
CA GLU A 48 2.59 5.56 -25.16
C GLU A 48 2.20 4.18 -24.63
N ALA A 49 1.70 4.10 -23.40
CA ALA A 49 1.21 2.86 -22.80
C ALA A 49 -0.11 2.45 -23.46
N LEU A 50 -1.00 3.41 -23.73
CA LEU A 50 -2.27 3.21 -24.42
C LEU A 50 -2.06 2.77 -25.88
N ASP A 51 -1.05 3.31 -26.55
CA ASP A 51 -0.69 2.97 -27.92
C ASP A 51 -0.09 1.57 -28.02
N GLN A 52 0.82 1.22 -27.10
CA GLN A 52 1.35 -0.16 -26.98
C GLN A 52 0.24 -1.19 -26.73
N ILE A 53 -0.76 -0.81 -25.94
CA ILE A 53 -1.97 -1.60 -25.70
C ILE A 53 -2.82 -1.75 -26.97
N THR A 54 -2.95 -0.68 -27.77
CA THR A 54 -3.80 -0.65 -28.98
C THR A 54 -3.18 -1.43 -30.15
N MET A 55 -1.85 -1.41 -30.29
CA MET A 55 -1.10 -2.00 -31.41
C MET A 55 -1.14 -3.53 -31.50
N LEU A 56 -1.56 -4.24 -30.45
CA LEU A 56 -1.56 -5.71 -30.37
C LEU A 56 -2.90 -6.38 -30.73
N GLY A 57 -3.80 -5.68 -31.44
CA GLY A 57 -5.05 -6.25 -31.92
C GLY A 57 -6.32 -5.79 -31.18
N GLY A 58 -6.26 -4.60 -30.55
CA GLY A 58 -7.40 -3.96 -29.90
C GLY A 58 -7.80 -4.54 -28.54
N ASP A 59 -8.94 -4.09 -28.00
CA ASP A 59 -9.43 -4.41 -26.64
C ASP A 59 -9.47 -5.92 -26.33
N SER A 60 -9.64 -6.78 -27.34
CA SER A 60 -9.72 -8.23 -27.16
C SER A 60 -8.38 -8.86 -26.74
N ALA A 61 -7.27 -8.47 -27.35
CA ALA A 61 -5.94 -8.97 -27.00
C ALA A 61 -5.50 -8.46 -25.62
N LEU A 62 -5.73 -7.17 -25.34
CA LEU A 62 -5.53 -6.60 -24.01
C LEU A 62 -6.35 -7.34 -22.95
N CYS A 63 -7.64 -7.60 -23.21
CA CYS A 63 -8.48 -8.36 -22.30
C CYS A 63 -7.90 -9.76 -22.07
N MET A 64 -7.51 -10.51 -23.10
CA MET A 64 -6.89 -11.84 -22.94
C MET A 64 -5.60 -11.80 -22.12
N LEU A 65 -4.75 -10.79 -22.32
CA LEU A 65 -3.46 -10.62 -21.64
C LEU A 65 -3.63 -10.21 -20.17
N LEU A 66 -4.52 -9.24 -19.90
CA LEU A 66 -4.95 -8.88 -18.56
C LEU A 66 -5.62 -10.08 -17.88
N GLU A 67 -6.43 -10.83 -18.60
CA GLU A 67 -7.12 -12.02 -18.11
C GLU A 67 -6.16 -13.13 -17.71
N GLU A 68 -5.11 -13.39 -18.49
CA GLU A 68 -4.04 -14.36 -18.21
C GLU A 68 -3.27 -13.97 -16.94
N ARG A 69 -2.91 -12.69 -16.76
CA ARG A 69 -2.17 -12.25 -15.57
C ARG A 69 -3.03 -12.10 -14.33
N VAL A 70 -4.29 -11.64 -14.48
CA VAL A 70 -5.29 -11.69 -13.39
C VAL A 70 -5.60 -13.14 -13.03
N ARG A 71 -5.66 -14.07 -14.01
CA ARG A 71 -5.82 -15.51 -13.76
C ARG A 71 -4.62 -16.10 -13.03
N PHE A 72 -3.39 -15.78 -13.44
CA PHE A 72 -2.16 -16.18 -12.76
C PHE A 72 -2.14 -15.65 -11.31
N TYR A 73 -2.47 -14.37 -11.14
CA TYR A 73 -2.65 -13.71 -9.84
C TYR A 73 -3.68 -14.44 -8.96
N LEU A 74 -4.90 -14.66 -9.45
CA LEU A 74 -5.96 -15.33 -8.69
C LEU A 74 -5.65 -16.82 -8.43
N LYS A 75 -4.89 -17.49 -9.31
CA LYS A 75 -4.45 -18.88 -9.14
C LYS A 75 -3.41 -19.00 -8.01
N ILE A 76 -2.52 -18.02 -7.86
CA ILE A 76 -1.61 -17.91 -6.72
C ILE A 76 -2.42 -17.62 -5.44
N CYS A 77 -3.38 -16.67 -5.48
CA CYS A 77 -4.23 -16.34 -4.35
C CYS A 77 -5.20 -17.47 -3.92
N ARG A 78 -5.58 -18.40 -4.81
CA ARG A 78 -6.38 -19.59 -4.45
C ARG A 78 -5.55 -20.67 -3.75
N ARG A 79 -4.22 -20.68 -3.91
CA ARG A 79 -3.32 -21.65 -3.25
C ARG A 79 -2.77 -21.16 -1.91
N VAL A 80 -2.89 -19.86 -1.63
CA VAL A 80 -2.36 -19.22 -0.42
C VAL A 80 -3.50 -18.42 0.21
N GLU A 81 -3.92 -18.80 1.41
CA GLU A 81 -5.05 -18.25 2.17
C GLU A 81 -5.28 -16.73 1.95
N ALA A 82 -6.56 -16.39 1.75
CA ALA A 82 -7.13 -15.10 1.36
C ALA A 82 -6.51 -13.84 2.03
N GLY A 83 -6.58 -12.72 1.31
CA GLY A 83 -6.20 -11.39 1.80
C GLY A 83 -4.77 -11.01 1.44
N HIS A 84 -4.56 -10.60 0.18
CA HIS A 84 -3.30 -10.02 -0.28
C HIS A 84 -3.54 -8.54 -0.61
N LEU A 85 -2.54 -7.69 -0.32
CA LEU A 85 -2.49 -6.36 -0.90
C LEU A 85 -2.15 -6.56 -2.37
N LEU A 86 -3.01 -6.12 -3.27
CA LEU A 86 -2.60 -5.98 -4.66
C LEU A 86 -1.46 -4.96 -4.68
N SER A 87 -0.31 -5.30 -5.27
CA SER A 87 0.65 -4.25 -5.65
C SER A 87 -0.11 -3.18 -6.45
N ARG A 88 0.37 -1.93 -6.41
CA ARG A 88 -0.23 -0.81 -7.16
C ARG A 88 -0.52 -1.21 -8.62
N GLU A 89 0.43 -1.90 -9.24
CA GLU A 89 0.30 -2.49 -10.57
C GLU A 89 -0.88 -3.46 -10.68
N ARG A 90 -1.04 -4.39 -9.72
CA ARG A 90 -2.14 -5.37 -9.75
C ARG A 90 -3.51 -4.73 -9.52
N ALA A 91 -3.61 -3.72 -8.66
CA ALA A 91 -4.85 -2.98 -8.48
C ALA A 91 -5.23 -2.23 -9.77
N MET A 92 -4.23 -1.65 -10.43
CA MET A 92 -4.40 -0.97 -11.71
C MET A 92 -4.86 -1.93 -12.82
N LEU A 93 -4.25 -3.11 -12.94
CA LEU A 93 -4.64 -4.12 -13.94
C LEU A 93 -6.10 -4.56 -13.77
N ILE A 94 -6.55 -4.80 -12.54
CA ILE A 94 -7.95 -5.17 -12.26
C ILE A 94 -8.91 -4.03 -12.62
N ARG A 95 -8.53 -2.78 -12.39
CA ARG A 95 -9.34 -1.60 -12.78
C ARG A 95 -9.40 -1.40 -14.28
N ILE A 96 -8.30 -1.61 -15.00
CA ILE A 96 -8.28 -1.57 -16.47
C ILE A 96 -9.22 -2.67 -17.00
N LEU A 97 -9.08 -3.90 -16.49
CA LEU A 97 -9.96 -5.02 -16.89
C LEU A 97 -11.43 -4.75 -16.53
N ALA A 98 -11.72 -4.02 -15.45
CA ALA A 98 -13.08 -3.60 -15.14
C ALA A 98 -13.66 -2.65 -16.20
N LYS A 99 -12.84 -1.80 -16.83
CA LYS A 99 -13.28 -0.91 -17.92
C LYS A 99 -13.45 -1.64 -19.25
N THR A 100 -12.55 -2.56 -19.59
CA THR A 100 -12.47 -3.17 -20.92
C THR A 100 -13.11 -4.57 -21.02
N GLY A 101 -13.13 -5.33 -19.92
CA GLY A 101 -13.48 -6.76 -19.90
C GLY A 101 -14.38 -7.16 -18.72
N ARG A 102 -15.52 -6.47 -18.54
CA ARG A 102 -16.48 -6.71 -17.44
C ARG A 102 -16.92 -8.18 -17.30
N SER A 103 -17.24 -8.85 -18.42
CA SER A 103 -17.67 -10.25 -18.42
C SER A 103 -16.63 -11.19 -17.81
N ALA A 104 -15.35 -10.90 -18.05
CA ALA A 104 -14.22 -11.68 -17.55
C ALA A 104 -14.13 -11.66 -16.01
N LEU A 105 -14.45 -10.53 -15.37
CA LEU A 105 -14.48 -10.40 -13.93
C LEU A 105 -15.70 -11.10 -13.32
N LEU A 106 -16.88 -10.97 -13.95
CA LEU A 106 -18.09 -11.68 -13.52
C LEU A 106 -17.88 -13.21 -13.52
N HIS A 107 -17.29 -13.77 -14.59
CA HIS A 107 -16.94 -15.19 -14.67
C HIS A 107 -15.94 -15.64 -13.59
N ARG A 108 -15.14 -14.72 -13.06
CA ARG A 108 -14.18 -14.97 -11.97
C ARG A 108 -14.80 -14.83 -10.58
N GLY A 109 -16.10 -14.54 -10.50
CA GLY A 109 -16.85 -14.46 -9.25
C GLY A 109 -16.86 -13.06 -8.61
N TYR A 110 -16.42 -12.03 -9.34
CA TYR A 110 -16.63 -10.65 -8.90
C TYR A 110 -18.08 -10.28 -9.12
N THR A 111 -18.63 -9.49 -8.20
CA THR A 111 -19.98 -8.96 -8.32
C THR A 111 -20.04 -7.75 -9.24
N ASP A 112 -21.21 -7.51 -9.82
CA ASP A 112 -21.48 -6.33 -10.64
C ASP A 112 -21.22 -5.03 -9.88
N GLY A 113 -21.68 -4.97 -8.63
CA GLY A 113 -21.52 -3.82 -7.75
C GLY A 113 -20.07 -3.50 -7.45
N TYR A 114 -19.22 -4.51 -7.27
CA TYR A 114 -17.80 -4.27 -7.07
C TYR A 114 -17.07 -3.88 -8.35
N ILE A 115 -17.46 -4.42 -9.51
CA ILE A 115 -16.92 -3.97 -10.79
C ILE A 115 -17.23 -2.48 -11.01
N ARG A 116 -18.42 -2.02 -10.62
CA ARG A 116 -18.75 -0.58 -10.59
C ARG A 116 -17.81 0.20 -9.66
N ALA A 117 -17.54 -0.30 -8.46
CA ALA A 117 -16.58 0.32 -7.54
C ALA A 117 -15.16 0.41 -8.14
N LEU A 118 -14.70 -0.64 -8.85
CA LEU A 118 -13.41 -0.63 -9.56
C LEU A 118 -13.36 0.46 -10.66
N GLN A 119 -14.50 0.75 -11.27
CA GLN A 119 -14.66 1.84 -12.26
C GLN A 119 -14.84 3.22 -11.59
N GLY A 120 -14.86 3.30 -10.26
CA GLY A 120 -15.11 4.54 -9.52
C GLY A 120 -16.58 4.97 -9.49
N LEU A 121 -17.51 4.08 -9.83
CA LEU A 121 -18.95 4.33 -9.87
C LEU A 121 -19.63 3.89 -8.58
N PRO A 122 -20.70 4.57 -8.14
CA PRO A 122 -21.38 4.26 -6.89
C PRO A 122 -21.99 2.85 -6.90
N THR A 123 -21.97 2.23 -5.72
CA THR A 123 -22.53 0.91 -5.41
C THR A 123 -22.85 0.80 -3.92
N ASN A 124 -23.73 -0.13 -3.56
CA ASN A 124 -24.02 -0.52 -2.17
C ASN A 124 -23.40 -1.88 -1.80
N ASP A 125 -22.57 -2.42 -2.69
CA ASP A 125 -21.98 -3.75 -2.54
C ASP A 125 -20.77 -3.72 -1.59
N ILE A 126 -20.93 -4.35 -0.43
CA ILE A 126 -19.89 -4.50 0.60
C ILE A 126 -19.33 -5.92 0.70
N VAL A 127 -19.70 -6.80 -0.24
CA VAL A 127 -19.27 -8.19 -0.24
C VAL A 127 -17.77 -8.27 -0.50
N ILE A 128 -17.09 -9.12 0.26
CA ILE A 128 -15.67 -9.43 0.03
C ILE A 128 -15.55 -10.24 -1.26
N GLN A 129 -14.68 -9.78 -2.14
CA GLN A 129 -14.50 -10.30 -3.49
C GLN A 129 -13.33 -11.29 -3.57
N PRO A 130 -13.12 -11.95 -4.72
CA PRO A 130 -12.02 -12.92 -4.88
C PRO A 130 -10.61 -12.38 -4.59
N ASP A 131 -10.38 -11.06 -4.69
CA ASP A 131 -9.12 -10.41 -4.31
C ASP A 131 -9.01 -10.07 -2.81
N GLY A 132 -10.02 -10.40 -2.02
CA GLY A 132 -10.07 -10.17 -0.58
C GLY A 132 -10.49 -8.76 -0.17
N TRP A 133 -10.93 -7.93 -1.11
CA TRP A 133 -11.39 -6.56 -0.84
C TRP A 133 -12.89 -6.44 -1.04
N ASN A 134 -13.48 -5.41 -0.46
CA ASN A 134 -14.84 -4.96 -0.76
C ASN A 134 -14.80 -3.52 -1.27
N SER A 135 -15.95 -2.99 -1.71
CA SER A 135 -16.01 -1.66 -2.30
C SER A 135 -15.59 -0.54 -1.33
N TRP A 136 -15.71 -0.76 -0.02
CA TRP A 136 -15.26 0.17 1.02
C TRP A 136 -13.76 0.43 0.94
N PHE A 137 -12.95 -0.65 0.93
CA PHE A 137 -11.51 -0.53 0.76
C PHE A 137 -11.14 0.04 -0.61
N ARG A 138 -11.90 -0.31 -1.66
CA ARG A 138 -11.64 0.20 -3.01
C ARG A 138 -11.81 1.70 -3.11
N TYR A 139 -12.86 2.27 -2.55
CA TYR A 139 -13.01 3.72 -2.57
C TYR A 139 -11.93 4.43 -1.75
N ALA A 140 -11.50 3.84 -0.62
CA ALA A 140 -10.40 4.39 0.15
C ALA A 140 -9.06 4.35 -0.61
N GLU A 141 -8.75 3.26 -1.31
CA GLU A 141 -7.56 3.13 -2.14
C GLU A 141 -7.57 4.05 -3.38
N GLN A 142 -8.75 4.37 -3.91
CA GLN A 142 -8.89 5.30 -5.04
C GLN A 142 -8.91 6.77 -4.63
N GLY A 143 -9.06 7.07 -3.33
CA GLY A 143 -9.35 8.42 -2.85
C GLY A 143 -10.75 8.91 -3.25
N ASN A 144 -11.69 8.02 -3.56
CA ASN A 144 -13.05 8.36 -4.02
C ASN A 144 -13.97 8.64 -2.83
N VAL A 145 -13.87 9.85 -2.28
CA VAL A 145 -14.59 10.24 -1.06
C VAL A 145 -16.10 10.29 -1.25
N GLU A 146 -16.58 10.70 -2.43
CA GLU A 146 -18.02 10.80 -2.72
C GLU A 146 -18.69 9.42 -2.71
N CYS A 147 -18.10 8.44 -3.41
CA CYS A 147 -18.65 7.09 -3.41
C CYS A 147 -18.47 6.39 -2.06
N LEU A 148 -17.37 6.67 -1.34
CA LEU A 148 -17.21 6.18 0.02
C LEU A 148 -18.30 6.73 0.94
N GLN A 149 -18.56 8.03 0.92
CA GLN A 149 -19.63 8.66 1.73
C GLN A 149 -21.01 8.12 1.36
N SER A 150 -21.32 7.96 0.07
CA SER A 150 -22.57 7.36 -0.37
C SER A 150 -22.73 5.92 0.12
N LEU A 151 -21.65 5.13 0.07
CA LEU A 151 -21.62 3.78 0.62
C LEU A 151 -21.77 3.80 2.15
N MET A 152 -21.14 4.75 2.83
CA MET A 152 -21.30 4.97 4.27
C MET A 152 -22.74 5.28 4.63
N ASP A 153 -23.42 6.18 3.92
CA ASP A 153 -24.79 6.60 4.22
C ASP A 153 -25.80 5.45 4.05
N THR A 154 -25.60 4.64 3.02
CA THR A 154 -26.43 3.45 2.77
C THR A 154 -26.16 2.33 3.78
N CYS A 155 -24.91 2.20 4.25
CA CYS A 155 -24.48 1.23 5.26
C CYS A 155 -24.56 1.75 6.71
N ALA A 156 -24.87 3.04 6.93
CA ALA A 156 -24.74 3.78 8.20
C ALA A 156 -25.60 3.21 9.34
N LYS A 157 -26.59 2.37 9.02
CA LYS A 157 -27.37 1.66 10.04
C LYS A 157 -26.56 0.56 10.74
N SER A 158 -25.48 0.06 10.14
CA SER A 158 -24.78 -1.14 10.62
C SER A 158 -23.58 -0.88 11.52
N ARG A 159 -23.04 0.35 11.63
CA ARG A 159 -21.75 0.62 12.34
C ARG A 159 -20.62 -0.35 11.92
N ALA A 160 -20.70 -0.91 10.71
CA ALA A 160 -19.81 -1.99 10.31
C ALA A 160 -18.39 -1.44 10.11
N THR A 161 -17.44 -1.94 10.88
CA THR A 161 -16.02 -1.74 10.63
C THR A 161 -15.50 -2.96 9.88
N PHE A 162 -14.87 -2.73 8.74
CA PHE A 162 -14.28 -3.79 7.93
C PHE A 162 -12.78 -3.83 8.17
N THR A 163 -12.21 -5.03 8.17
CA THR A 163 -10.76 -5.20 8.17
C THR A 163 -10.32 -6.17 7.09
N VAL A 164 -9.13 -5.93 6.55
CA VAL A 164 -8.46 -6.80 5.60
C VAL A 164 -7.13 -7.29 6.16
N ARG A 165 -6.68 -8.40 5.61
CA ARG A 165 -5.30 -8.85 5.73
C ARG A 165 -4.54 -8.35 4.50
N LEU A 166 -3.44 -7.65 4.74
CA LEU A 166 -2.45 -7.31 3.74
C LEU A 166 -1.25 -8.26 3.88
N LYS A 167 -0.64 -8.62 2.76
CA LYS A 167 0.60 -9.39 2.67
C LYS A 167 1.55 -8.63 1.76
N ASP A 168 2.79 -8.49 2.19
CA ASP A 168 3.88 -8.01 1.34
C ASP A 168 4.54 -9.22 0.68
N ASP A 169 4.44 -9.29 -0.63
CA ASP A 169 4.98 -10.40 -1.42
C ASP A 169 6.51 -10.46 -1.40
N SER A 170 7.17 -9.33 -1.11
CA SER A 170 8.62 -9.18 -1.14
C SER A 170 9.27 -9.74 0.13
N SER A 171 8.60 -9.58 1.27
CA SER A 171 9.14 -9.91 2.59
C SER A 171 8.42 -11.06 3.29
N GLY A 172 7.24 -11.46 2.80
CA GLY A 172 6.39 -12.46 3.44
C GLY A 172 5.68 -11.96 4.71
N TYR A 173 5.85 -10.70 5.09
CA TYR A 173 5.16 -10.12 6.25
C TYR A 173 3.67 -9.90 5.94
N SER A 174 2.82 -10.16 6.95
CA SER A 174 1.37 -9.96 6.85
C SER A 174 0.86 -9.00 7.92
N PHE A 175 0.16 -7.96 7.49
CA PHE A 175 -0.57 -7.05 8.35
C PHE A 175 -2.05 -7.46 8.37
N ALA A 176 -2.50 -8.03 9.48
CA ALA A 176 -3.91 -8.30 9.71
C ALA A 176 -4.58 -7.09 10.36
N ASN A 177 -5.91 -7.04 10.28
CA ASN A 177 -6.74 -5.99 10.88
C ASN A 177 -6.48 -4.59 10.29
N VAL A 178 -6.12 -4.51 9.01
CA VAL A 178 -5.94 -3.23 8.32
C VAL A 178 -7.30 -2.67 7.95
N THR A 179 -7.55 -1.39 8.25
CA THR A 179 -8.80 -0.70 7.95
C THR A 179 -8.66 0.20 6.72
N ALA A 180 -9.78 0.74 6.22
CA ALA A 180 -9.74 1.66 5.08
C ALA A 180 -9.07 3.00 5.44
N LEU A 181 -9.24 3.48 6.67
CA LEU A 181 -8.54 4.64 7.23
C LEU A 181 -7.02 4.44 7.20
N MET A 182 -6.54 3.24 7.51
CA MET A 182 -5.11 2.92 7.43
C MET A 182 -4.57 2.92 6.00
N ILE A 183 -5.37 2.46 5.02
CA ILE A 183 -5.02 2.53 3.59
C ILE A 183 -4.99 4.00 3.14
N ALA A 184 -6.00 4.79 3.51
CA ALA A 184 -6.05 6.20 3.18
C ALA A 184 -4.89 7.00 3.80
N ALA A 185 -4.50 6.66 5.03
CA ALA A 185 -3.35 7.25 5.71
C ALA A 185 -2.03 6.90 5.00
N MET A 186 -1.88 5.65 4.57
CA MET A 186 -0.71 5.21 3.79
C MET A 186 -0.59 5.97 2.45
N LEU A 187 -1.71 6.26 1.80
CA LEU A 187 -1.77 6.95 0.49
C LEU A 187 -1.89 8.48 0.59
N ASP A 188 -1.88 9.04 1.80
CA ASP A 188 -2.03 10.48 2.08
C ASP A 188 -3.33 11.10 1.52
N TYR A 189 -4.47 10.42 1.69
CA TYR A 189 -5.81 10.90 1.31
C TYR A 189 -6.57 11.49 2.52
N PRO A 190 -6.43 12.81 2.81
CA PRO A 190 -6.99 13.41 4.01
C PRO A 190 -8.52 13.44 4.02
N GLU A 191 -9.20 13.56 2.88
CA GLU A 191 -10.66 13.59 2.79
C GLU A 191 -11.27 12.24 3.15
N ILE A 192 -10.64 11.14 2.70
CA ILE A 192 -11.02 9.78 3.11
C ILE A 192 -10.74 9.60 4.60
N CYS A 193 -9.58 10.06 5.09
CA CYS A 193 -9.25 9.97 6.50
C CYS A 193 -10.29 10.69 7.36
N LEU A 194 -10.71 11.88 6.96
CA LEU A 194 -11.71 12.67 7.64
C LEU A 194 -13.08 11.97 7.65
N ALA A 195 -13.49 11.40 6.52
CA ALA A 195 -14.76 10.68 6.40
C ALA A 195 -14.81 9.47 7.35
N LEU A 196 -13.73 8.70 7.43
CA LEU A 196 -13.67 7.47 8.23
C LEU A 196 -13.31 7.69 9.71
N LEU A 197 -12.92 8.91 10.09
CA LEU A 197 -12.36 9.21 11.41
C LEU A 197 -13.26 8.78 12.58
N ASN A 198 -14.57 9.00 12.46
CA ASN A 198 -15.52 8.67 13.53
C ASN A 198 -15.79 7.16 13.67
N GLN A 199 -15.50 6.37 12.64
CA GLN A 199 -15.77 4.93 12.63
C GLN A 199 -14.51 4.11 12.91
N GLU A 200 -13.36 4.52 12.40
CA GLU A 200 -12.15 3.69 12.36
C GLU A 200 -10.96 4.24 13.15
N ALA A 201 -11.02 5.47 13.67
CA ALA A 201 -9.91 6.01 14.47
C ALA A 201 -9.60 5.14 15.69
N CYS A 202 -8.32 5.08 16.06
CA CYS A 202 -7.80 4.28 17.17
C CYS A 202 -7.89 2.76 16.97
N MET A 203 -8.41 2.28 15.84
CA MET A 203 -8.26 0.88 15.45
C MET A 203 -6.79 0.58 15.16
N VAL A 204 -6.39 -0.68 15.32
CA VAL A 204 -4.99 -1.09 15.15
C VAL A 204 -4.85 -2.36 14.31
N CYS A 205 -3.84 -2.36 13.44
CA CYS A 205 -3.42 -3.55 12.71
C CYS A 205 -2.34 -4.33 13.49
N THR A 206 -1.76 -5.36 12.86
CA THR A 206 -0.66 -6.14 13.43
C THR A 206 0.39 -5.26 14.11
N GLY A 207 0.78 -5.65 15.33
CA GLY A 207 1.76 -4.90 16.11
C GLY A 207 1.20 -3.70 16.86
N LYS A 208 -0.13 -3.54 16.94
CA LYS A 208 -0.82 -2.38 17.55
C LYS A 208 -0.55 -1.06 16.80
N THR A 209 -0.39 -1.13 15.48
CA THR A 209 -0.07 0.04 14.65
C THR A 209 -1.37 0.75 14.25
N THR A 210 -1.45 2.06 14.50
CA THR A 210 -2.61 2.90 14.14
C THR A 210 -2.43 3.54 12.75
N ALA A 211 -3.45 4.24 12.26
CA ALA A 211 -3.38 4.97 11.00
C ALA A 211 -2.34 6.12 11.05
N LEU A 212 -2.24 6.84 12.17
CA LEU A 212 -1.25 7.91 12.37
C LEU A 212 0.19 7.39 12.32
N MET A 213 0.44 6.21 12.88
CA MET A 213 1.76 5.58 12.83
C MET A 213 2.12 5.12 11.41
N ILE A 214 1.13 4.65 10.64
CA ILE A 214 1.31 4.34 9.21
C ILE A 214 1.61 5.62 8.42
N ALA A 215 0.83 6.68 8.62
CA ALA A 215 1.09 7.99 8.01
C ALA A 215 2.51 8.49 8.33
N SER A 216 2.95 8.36 9.58
CA SER A 216 4.30 8.77 10.01
C SER A 216 5.41 7.95 9.37
N TRP A 217 5.18 6.64 9.18
CA TRP A 217 6.11 5.76 8.48
C TRP A 217 6.22 6.13 7.00
N CYS A 218 5.08 6.37 6.33
CA CYS A 218 4.99 6.65 4.90
C CYS A 218 5.32 8.10 4.53
N GLY A 219 5.36 9.01 5.50
CA GLY A 219 5.57 10.44 5.25
C GLY A 219 4.30 11.23 4.90
N SER A 220 3.12 10.66 5.16
CA SER A 220 1.81 11.19 4.78
C SER A 220 1.36 12.34 5.71
N LEU A 221 1.90 13.54 5.47
CA LEU A 221 1.69 14.70 6.34
C LEU A 221 0.22 15.13 6.41
N LYS A 222 -0.52 15.11 5.28
CA LYS A 222 -1.90 15.61 5.24
C LYS A 222 -2.82 14.69 6.04
N ALA A 223 -2.67 13.38 5.86
CA ALA A 223 -3.39 12.39 6.66
C ALA A 223 -3.05 12.52 8.15
N ALA A 224 -1.77 12.69 8.50
CA ALA A 224 -1.35 12.85 9.89
C ALA A 224 -2.00 14.06 10.59
N ARG A 225 -2.18 15.18 9.88
CA ARG A 225 -2.89 16.38 10.42
C ARG A 225 -4.34 16.08 10.80
N ILE A 226 -5.02 15.20 10.07
CA ILE A 226 -6.40 14.79 10.39
C ILE A 226 -6.42 13.82 11.58
N LEU A 227 -5.44 12.92 11.65
CA LEU A 227 -5.42 11.80 12.59
C LEU A 227 -4.90 12.17 13.99
N VAL A 228 -4.03 13.19 14.08
CA VAL A 228 -3.28 13.51 15.31
C VAL A 228 -4.18 13.71 16.53
N ASP A 229 -5.32 14.36 16.38
CA ASP A 229 -6.20 14.65 17.52
C ASP A 229 -6.88 13.42 18.12
N LYS A 230 -7.05 12.37 17.33
CA LYS A 230 -7.66 11.11 17.79
C LYS A 230 -6.62 10.11 18.29
N GLU A 231 -5.46 10.06 17.65
CA GLU A 231 -4.50 8.95 17.86
C GLU A 231 -3.20 9.36 18.57
N LYS A 232 -2.98 10.64 18.86
CA LYS A 232 -1.77 11.10 19.56
C LYS A 232 -1.53 10.35 20.86
N GLY A 233 -0.28 9.92 21.05
CA GLY A 233 0.18 9.23 22.24
C GLY A 233 -0.20 7.76 22.34
N MET A 234 -0.89 7.21 21.33
CA MET A 234 -0.99 5.77 21.17
C MET A 234 0.39 5.17 20.89
N LYS A 235 0.54 3.88 21.22
CA LYS A 235 1.81 3.16 21.12
C LYS A 235 1.65 1.80 20.46
N LYS A 236 2.50 1.52 19.47
CA LYS A 236 2.62 0.18 18.90
C LYS A 236 3.56 -0.70 19.71
N SER A 237 3.86 -1.88 19.18
CA SER A 237 4.83 -2.81 19.76
C SER A 237 6.14 -2.13 20.17
N ARG A 238 6.73 -2.59 21.29
CA ARG A 238 7.90 -1.96 21.93
C ARG A 238 7.69 -0.49 22.30
N ASN A 239 6.45 -0.05 22.51
CA ASN A 239 6.08 1.30 22.93
C ASN A 239 6.50 2.42 21.95
N TRP A 240 6.58 2.11 20.66
CA TRP A 240 6.87 3.12 19.63
C TRP A 240 5.66 4.01 19.37
N THR A 241 5.89 5.32 19.26
CA THR A 241 4.87 6.32 18.91
C THR A 241 5.02 6.77 17.45
N ALA A 242 4.07 7.56 16.96
CA ALA A 242 4.12 8.14 15.61
C ALA A 242 5.33 9.09 15.44
N LEU A 243 5.62 9.91 16.45
CA LEU A 243 6.78 10.81 16.47
C LEU A 243 8.12 10.04 16.39
N MET A 244 8.21 8.86 17.01
CA MET A 244 9.40 8.02 16.91
C MET A 244 9.59 7.44 15.50
N GLU A 245 8.51 7.12 14.79
CA GLU A 245 8.56 6.71 13.38
C GLU A 245 9.02 7.86 12.48
N ALA A 246 8.43 9.05 12.66
CA ALA A 246 8.81 10.24 11.90
C ALA A 246 10.29 10.59 12.12
N ALA A 247 10.75 10.52 13.38
CA ALA A 247 12.15 10.72 13.72
C ALA A 247 13.07 9.65 13.12
N HIS A 248 12.64 8.37 13.08
CA HIS A 248 13.41 7.30 12.45
C HIS A 248 13.59 7.53 10.94
N ASN A 249 12.53 8.00 10.27
CA ASN A 249 12.50 8.19 8.82
C ASN A 249 12.97 9.58 8.36
N ASN A 250 13.53 10.40 9.25
CA ASN A 250 13.99 11.77 8.96
C ASN A 250 12.90 12.69 8.39
N ASN A 251 11.63 12.48 8.77
CA ASN A 251 10.55 13.33 8.31
C ASN A 251 10.37 14.51 9.27
N SER A 252 11.14 15.58 9.04
CA SER A 252 11.13 16.77 9.90
C SER A 252 9.76 17.45 9.98
N GLU A 253 8.97 17.47 8.90
CA GLU A 253 7.63 18.08 8.91
C GLU A 253 6.66 17.32 9.81
N LEU A 254 6.70 15.99 9.79
CA LEU A 254 5.92 15.17 10.72
C LEU A 254 6.44 15.27 12.15
N VAL A 255 7.75 15.43 12.35
CA VAL A 255 8.32 15.69 13.67
C VAL A 255 7.82 17.02 14.22
N GLU A 256 7.80 18.09 13.43
CA GLU A 256 7.23 19.39 13.82
C GLU A 256 5.74 19.27 14.18
N LEU A 257 4.97 18.53 13.37
CA LEU A 257 3.54 18.31 13.64
C LEU A 257 3.30 17.56 14.95
N LEU A 258 4.11 16.54 15.25
CA LEU A 258 3.86 15.59 16.34
C LEU A 258 4.55 15.96 17.65
N ALA A 259 5.65 16.74 17.61
CA ALA A 259 6.43 17.11 18.78
C ALA A 259 5.59 17.72 19.92
N PRO A 260 4.62 18.62 19.68
CA PRO A 260 3.80 19.18 20.75
C PRO A 260 2.94 18.16 21.51
N TYR A 261 2.69 16.98 20.92
CA TYR A 261 1.76 15.98 21.45
C TYR A 261 2.47 14.74 22.01
N GLU A 262 3.58 14.33 21.40
CA GLU A 262 4.22 13.05 21.69
C GLU A 262 5.65 13.15 22.23
N SER A 263 6.23 14.35 22.26
CA SER A 263 7.55 14.52 22.86
C SER A 263 7.56 14.10 24.33
N GLY A 264 8.71 13.64 24.80
CA GLY A 264 8.85 13.13 26.16
C GLY A 264 8.45 11.67 26.35
N GLN A 265 7.81 11.05 25.35
CA GLN A 265 7.50 9.64 25.41
C GLN A 265 8.74 8.77 25.16
N LYS A 266 8.77 7.61 25.82
CA LYS A 266 9.87 6.65 25.73
C LYS A 266 9.38 5.29 25.23
N ASN A 267 10.15 4.68 24.32
CA ASN A 267 9.91 3.31 23.90
C ASN A 267 10.33 2.31 24.99
N ALA A 268 10.17 1.01 24.73
CA ALA A 268 10.45 -0.05 25.71
C ALA A 268 11.91 -0.07 26.20
N SER A 269 12.85 0.49 25.43
CA SER A 269 14.27 0.62 25.77
C SER A 269 14.59 1.98 26.42
N GLY A 270 13.60 2.83 26.66
CA GLY A 270 13.76 4.16 27.23
C GLY A 270 14.09 5.25 26.22
N TRP A 271 14.14 4.94 24.93
CA TRP A 271 14.55 5.90 23.89
C TRP A 271 13.43 6.88 23.56
N THR A 272 13.79 8.14 23.40
CA THR A 272 12.92 9.21 22.90
C THR A 272 13.08 9.39 21.40
N ALA A 273 12.24 10.22 20.78
CA ALA A 273 12.34 10.51 19.35
C ALA A 273 13.64 11.24 18.99
N MET A 274 14.10 12.18 19.83
CA MET A 274 15.36 12.90 19.62
C MET A 274 16.57 11.96 19.66
N MET A 275 16.59 10.98 20.57
CA MET A 275 17.66 9.98 20.62
C MET A 275 17.66 9.09 19.37
N ILE A 276 16.48 8.74 18.85
CA ILE A 276 16.35 7.98 17.59
C ILE A 276 16.91 8.82 16.43
N GLY A 277 16.57 10.10 16.35
CA GLY A 277 17.14 11.03 15.36
C GLY A 277 18.67 11.15 15.49
N ALA A 278 19.19 11.22 16.73
CA ALA A 278 20.62 11.30 17.00
C ALA A 278 21.39 10.04 16.58
N VAL A 279 20.87 8.83 16.82
CA VAL A 279 21.49 7.57 16.32
C VAL A 279 21.58 7.52 14.81
N ARG A 280 20.59 8.10 14.13
CA ARG A 280 20.46 8.01 12.67
C ARG A 280 21.12 9.16 11.93
N GLY A 281 21.69 10.13 12.64
CA GLY A 281 22.36 11.29 12.03
C GLY A 281 21.41 12.37 11.53
N HIS A 282 20.16 12.38 12.00
CA HIS A 282 19.10 13.28 11.51
C HIS A 282 19.12 14.62 12.26
N LEU A 283 20.04 15.51 11.89
CA LEU A 283 20.25 16.79 12.57
C LEU A 283 18.98 17.66 12.64
N ASN A 284 18.19 17.75 11.55
CA ASN A 284 16.97 18.55 11.55
C ASN A 284 15.93 18.05 12.56
N VAL A 285 15.76 16.72 12.66
CA VAL A 285 14.90 16.11 13.70
C VAL A 285 15.38 16.48 15.10
N VAL A 286 16.69 16.42 15.35
CA VAL A 286 17.25 16.83 16.64
C VAL A 286 16.97 18.31 16.91
N ARG A 287 17.23 19.20 15.95
CA ARG A 287 16.97 20.65 16.08
C ARG A 287 15.54 20.95 16.51
N ILE A 288 14.56 20.27 15.91
CA ILE A 288 13.14 20.44 16.25
C ILE A 288 12.84 19.94 17.67
N LEU A 289 13.47 18.84 18.09
CA LEU A 289 13.14 18.17 19.35
C LEU A 289 13.95 18.65 20.56
N VAL A 290 15.04 19.40 20.38
CA VAL A 290 15.84 19.98 21.48
C VAL A 290 14.99 20.71 22.52
N PRO A 291 14.05 21.61 22.15
CA PRO A 291 13.22 22.31 23.13
C PRO A 291 12.39 21.38 24.01
N TYR A 292 12.12 20.15 23.55
CA TYR A 292 11.24 19.20 24.21
C TYR A 292 11.99 18.09 24.98
N GLU A 293 13.16 17.64 24.50
CA GLU A 293 13.78 16.38 24.96
C GLU A 293 15.26 16.49 25.41
N LYS A 294 15.86 17.68 25.41
CA LYS A 294 17.33 17.89 25.59
C LYS A 294 18.01 17.28 26.82
N GLN A 295 17.30 16.92 27.88
CA GLN A 295 17.86 16.33 29.10
C GLN A 295 17.37 14.92 29.39
N MET A 296 16.61 14.34 28.47
CA MET A 296 16.08 13.01 28.65
C MET A 296 17.18 11.98 28.44
N THR A 297 17.08 10.88 29.20
CA THR A 297 18.00 9.75 29.12
C THR A 297 17.28 8.45 28.80
N ASN A 298 17.94 7.55 28.07
CA ASN A 298 17.46 6.20 27.87
C ASN A 298 17.67 5.32 29.13
N LYS A 299 17.32 4.03 29.08
CA LYS A 299 17.51 3.12 30.23
C LYS A 299 18.98 2.90 30.63
N ARG A 300 19.93 3.20 29.77
CA ARG A 300 21.38 3.14 30.06
C ARG A 300 21.92 4.44 30.65
N GLY A 301 21.09 5.50 30.71
CA GLY A 301 21.51 6.82 31.13
C GLY A 301 22.05 7.71 30.00
N ASP A 302 22.04 7.25 28.74
CA ASP A 302 22.58 8.05 27.62
C ASP A 302 21.60 9.17 27.24
N THR A 303 22.11 10.40 27.11
CA THR A 303 21.40 11.52 26.43
C THR A 303 21.51 11.39 24.92
N ALA A 304 20.75 12.19 24.16
CA ALA A 304 20.88 12.24 22.71
C ALA A 304 22.29 12.67 22.25
N LYS A 305 22.98 13.53 23.00
CA LYS A 305 24.37 13.92 22.71
C LYS A 305 25.34 12.77 22.91
N MET A 306 25.23 12.02 24.02
CA MET A 306 26.05 10.83 24.26
C MET A 306 25.87 9.79 23.16
N VAL A 307 24.62 9.60 22.74
CA VAL A 307 24.26 8.76 21.62
C VAL A 307 24.89 9.24 20.31
N ALA A 308 24.77 10.53 19.96
CA ALA A 308 25.37 11.09 18.74
C ALA A 308 26.90 10.86 18.70
N LYS A 309 27.59 11.02 19.84
CA LYS A 309 29.02 10.73 19.97
C LYS A 309 29.33 9.24 19.75
N GLN A 310 28.56 8.34 20.36
CA GLN A 310 28.74 6.89 20.22
C GLN A 310 28.64 6.45 18.76
N TRP A 311 27.72 7.05 18.00
CA TRP A 311 27.46 6.73 16.59
C TRP A 311 28.23 7.63 15.62
N ARG A 312 29.15 8.47 16.11
CA ARG A 312 30.03 9.36 15.31
C ARG A 312 29.29 10.40 14.47
N HIS A 313 28.11 10.83 14.91
CA HIS A 313 27.36 11.95 14.32
C HIS A 313 27.82 13.27 14.95
N TYR A 314 29.07 13.67 14.64
CA TYR A 314 29.71 14.83 15.27
C TYR A 314 28.97 16.14 15.04
N ASN A 315 28.36 16.33 13.87
CA ASN A 315 27.51 17.50 13.60
C ASN A 315 26.33 17.66 14.58
N ILE A 316 25.76 16.55 15.08
CA ILE A 316 24.71 16.57 16.11
C ILE A 316 25.32 16.76 17.50
N PHE A 317 26.44 16.09 17.76
CA PHE A 317 27.16 16.25 19.03
C PHE A 317 27.55 17.71 19.27
N ASP A 318 28.20 18.34 18.29
CA ASP A 318 28.64 19.73 18.32
C ASP A 318 27.44 20.68 18.41
N PHE A 319 26.37 20.43 17.65
CA PHE A 319 25.13 21.23 17.76
C PHE A 319 24.52 21.18 19.16
N LEU A 320 24.58 20.03 19.84
CA LEU A 320 24.06 19.86 21.19
C LEU A 320 24.98 20.43 22.29
N ASP A 321 26.22 20.85 21.98
CA ASP A 321 27.08 21.57 22.95
C ASP A 321 26.44 22.90 23.40
N ASP A 322 25.67 23.55 22.53
CA ASP A 322 25.00 24.81 22.86
C ASP A 322 23.76 24.65 23.78
N TYR A 323 23.35 23.40 24.07
CA TYR A 323 22.08 23.11 24.74
C TYR A 323 22.16 22.20 25.98
N GLU A 324 23.33 21.62 26.25
CA GLU A 324 23.61 20.76 27.43
C GLU A 324 24.58 21.42 28.41
#